data_AF-A0A955S4L2-F1
#
_entry.id   AF-A0A955S4L2-F1
#
_cell.length_a   1.000
_cell.length_b   1.000
_cell.length_c   1.000
_cell.angle_alpha   90.00
_cell.angle_beta   90.00
_cell.angle_gamma   90.00
#
_symmetry.space_group_name_H-M   'P 1'
#
loop_
_entity.id
_entity.type
_entity.pdbx_description
1 polymer ?
#
loop_
_entity_poly.entity_id
_entity_poly.type
_entity_poly.pdbx_seq_one_letter_code
_entity_poly.pdbx_strand_id
1 'polypeptide(L)'
;MMLCGMLAACTTTQKSTGIGTVAGATIGGIIGHQSGKGGEGAAIGAAVGGVGGYIAGEKMGQKKFCPVGGEVFDESVQYCPTHGVELKYQTK
;
A
#
# COMPACT_ATOMS: atom_id res chain seq x y z
N MET A 1 21.17 13.47 -14.20
CA MET A 1 19.73 13.83 -14.22
C MET A 1 18.88 12.59 -14.50
N MET A 2 18.52 11.84 -13.47
CA MET A 2 17.53 10.76 -13.55
C MET A 2 16.57 10.94 -12.39
N LEU A 3 15.78 12.01 -12.46
CA LEU A 3 14.81 12.37 -11.41
C LEU A 3 13.43 12.71 -11.98
N CYS A 4 13.21 12.72 -13.29
CA CYS A 4 11.93 13.23 -13.81
C CYS A 4 10.76 12.22 -13.77
N GLY A 5 11.03 10.91 -13.66
CA GLY A 5 9.98 9.87 -13.59
C GLY A 5 9.60 9.44 -12.17
N MET A 6 10.43 9.76 -11.18
CA MET A 6 10.21 9.32 -9.80
C MET A 6 9.18 10.18 -9.07
N LEU A 7 9.06 11.49 -9.28
CA LEU A 7 8.23 12.33 -8.38
C LEU A 7 6.73 11.97 -8.34
N ALA A 8 6.15 11.47 -9.43
CA ALA A 8 4.74 11.06 -9.45
C ALA A 8 4.51 9.76 -8.64
N ALA A 9 5.39 8.78 -8.82
CA ALA A 9 5.40 7.55 -8.02
C ALA A 9 5.88 7.81 -6.59
N CYS A 10 6.84 8.71 -6.41
CA CYS A 10 7.39 9.11 -5.11
C CYS A 10 6.33 9.84 -4.30
N THR A 11 5.44 10.64 -4.89
CA THR A 11 4.32 11.25 -4.15
C THR A 11 3.34 10.20 -3.63
N THR A 12 2.89 9.27 -4.48
CA THR A 12 1.92 8.24 -4.08
C THR A 12 2.55 7.19 -3.15
N THR A 13 3.75 6.72 -3.49
CA THR A 13 4.52 5.76 -2.68
C THR A 13 5.04 6.41 -1.40
N GLN A 14 5.55 7.65 -1.38
CA GLN A 14 5.88 8.34 -0.11
C GLN A 14 4.64 8.57 0.72
N LYS A 15 3.48 8.85 0.11
CA LYS A 15 2.24 9.01 0.87
C LYS A 15 1.83 7.68 1.50
N SER A 16 1.83 6.57 0.75
CA SER A 16 1.49 5.24 1.28
C SER A 16 2.54 4.70 2.27
N THR A 17 3.82 4.77 1.94
CA THR A 17 4.94 4.40 2.82
C THR A 17 4.99 5.30 4.05
N GLY A 18 4.75 6.61 3.89
CA GLY A 18 4.71 7.57 4.99
C GLY A 18 3.55 7.30 5.95
N ILE A 19 2.37 6.99 5.43
CA ILE A 19 1.23 6.60 6.27
C ILE A 19 1.49 5.25 6.94
N GLY A 20 2.03 4.27 6.21
CA GLY A 20 2.36 2.95 6.75
C GLY A 20 3.46 2.97 7.82
N THR A 21 4.50 3.78 7.63
CA THR A 21 5.58 3.99 8.62
C THR A 21 5.07 4.73 9.85
N VAL A 22 4.34 5.83 9.68
CA VAL A 22 3.82 6.61 10.82
C VAL A 22 2.78 5.79 11.60
N ALA A 23 1.87 5.11 10.92
CA ALA A 23 0.88 4.24 11.56
C ALA A 23 1.54 3.04 12.25
N GLY A 24 2.50 2.39 11.58
CA GLY A 24 3.24 1.27 12.15
C GLY A 24 4.08 1.68 13.37
N ALA A 25 4.76 2.82 13.30
CA ALA A 25 5.58 3.35 14.39
C ALA A 25 4.74 3.76 15.60
N THR A 26 3.58 4.38 15.38
CA THR A 26 2.68 4.80 16.47
C THR A 26 2.06 3.60 17.15
N ILE A 27 1.50 2.66 16.39
CA ILE A 27 0.89 1.43 16.92
C ILE A 27 1.96 0.56 17.60
N GLY A 28 3.08 0.31 16.93
CA GLY A 28 4.20 -0.45 17.50
C GLY A 28 4.80 0.23 18.73
N GLY A 29 4.85 1.57 18.74
CA GLY A 29 5.31 2.35 19.88
C GLY A 29 4.40 2.24 21.09
N ILE A 30 3.07 2.33 20.91
CA ILE A 30 2.09 2.17 21.99
C ILE A 30 2.13 0.74 22.56
N ILE A 31 2.13 -0.27 21.69
CA ILE A 31 2.18 -1.68 22.11
C ILE A 31 3.50 -1.99 22.82
N GLY A 32 4.61 -1.54 22.26
CA GLY A 32 5.93 -1.70 22.87
C GLY A 32 6.05 -0.96 24.20
N HIS A 33 5.40 0.20 24.35
CA HIS A 33 5.46 1.00 25.58
C HIS A 33 4.85 0.25 26.77
N GLN A 34 3.79 -0.53 26.55
CA GLN A 34 3.20 -1.38 27.60
C GLN A 34 4.15 -2.48 28.10
N SER A 35 5.12 -2.89 27.28
CA SER A 35 6.11 -3.90 27.65
C SER A 35 7.45 -3.29 28.14
N GLY A 36 7.51 -1.96 28.32
CA GLY A 36 8.76 -1.24 28.65
C GLY A 36 9.74 -1.12 27.48
N LYS A 37 9.26 -1.39 26.26
CA LYS A 37 10.04 -1.50 25.01
C LYS A 37 9.49 -0.55 23.93
N GLY A 38 8.98 0.62 24.30
CA GLY A 38 8.27 1.53 23.39
C GLY A 38 9.09 1.97 22.18
N GLY A 39 10.38 2.27 22.37
CA GLY A 39 11.28 2.61 21.26
C GLY A 39 11.53 1.45 20.30
N GLU A 40 11.63 0.23 20.83
CA GLU A 40 11.85 -0.99 20.03
C GLU A 40 10.59 -1.38 19.26
N GLY A 41 9.42 -1.28 19.89
CA GLY A 41 8.14 -1.48 19.23
C GLY A 41 7.86 -0.45 18.14
N ALA A 42 8.21 0.82 18.36
CA ALA A 42 8.10 1.86 17.34
C ALA A 42 9.06 1.62 16.17
N ALA A 43 10.31 1.23 16.43
CA ALA A 43 11.29 0.94 15.39
C ALA A 43 10.89 -0.27 14.53
N ILE A 44 10.42 -1.34 15.17
CA ILE A 44 9.94 -2.55 14.45
C ILE A 44 8.67 -2.21 13.67
N GLY A 45 7.72 -1.49 14.28
CA GLY A 45 6.50 -1.05 13.62
C GLY A 45 6.76 -0.11 12.44
N ALA A 46 7.75 0.78 12.54
CA ALA A 46 8.20 1.64 11.45
C ALA A 46 8.87 0.82 10.34
N ALA A 47 9.74 -0.13 10.68
CA ALA A 47 10.42 -0.96 9.70
C ALA A 47 9.43 -1.84 8.93
N VAL A 48 8.54 -2.55 9.64
CA VAL A 48 7.52 -3.41 9.04
C VAL A 48 6.48 -2.59 8.28
N GLY A 49 6.00 -1.49 8.86
CA GLY A 49 5.03 -0.60 8.22
C GLY A 49 5.60 0.13 7.00
N GLY A 50 6.89 0.44 7.00
CA GLY A 50 7.59 1.06 5.88
C GLY A 50 7.88 0.09 4.74
N VAL A 51 8.42 -1.09 5.04
CA VAL A 51 8.67 -2.13 4.03
C VAL A 51 7.33 -2.67 3.49
N GLY A 52 6.39 -2.98 4.38
CA GLY A 52 5.05 -3.44 4.02
C GLY A 52 4.28 -2.40 3.21
N GLY A 53 4.31 -1.13 3.62
CA GLY A 53 3.67 -0.03 2.90
C GLY A 53 4.30 0.27 1.53
N TYR A 54 5.62 0.08 1.40
CA TYR A 54 6.32 0.19 0.11
C TYR A 54 5.91 -0.92 -0.86
N ILE A 55 5.97 -2.18 -0.43
CA ILE A 55 5.58 -3.34 -1.25
C ILE A 55 4.09 -3.29 -1.59
N ALA A 56 3.24 -2.98 -0.61
CA ALA A 56 1.80 -2.89 -0.84
C ALA A 56 1.47 -1.71 -1.76
N GLY A 57 2.15 -0.57 -1.63
CA GLY A 57 1.99 0.57 -2.54
C GLY A 57 2.35 0.25 -3.99
N GLU A 58 3.41 -0.55 -4.23
CA GLU A 58 3.73 -1.03 -5.58
C GLU A 58 2.63 -1.93 -6.17
N LYS A 59 2.00 -2.78 -5.35
CA LYS A 59 0.95 -3.70 -5.83
C LYS A 59 -0.42 -3.04 -5.98
N MET A 60 -0.77 -2.09 -5.11
CA MET A 60 -2.01 -1.30 -5.18
C MET A 60 -2.13 -0.46 -6.46
N GLY A 61 -1.03 -0.22 -7.18
CA GLY A 61 -1.05 0.41 -8.50
C GLY A 61 -1.69 -0.46 -9.60
N GLN A 62 -1.82 -1.77 -9.37
CA GLN A 62 -2.41 -2.71 -10.32
C GLN A 62 -3.93 -2.69 -10.24
N LYS A 63 -4.53 -1.77 -11.00
CA LYS A 63 -5.97 -1.72 -11.14
C LYS A 63 -6.45 -2.80 -12.09
N LYS A 64 -7.47 -3.54 -11.68
CA LYS A 64 -8.12 -4.53 -12.56
C LYS A 64 -9.38 -3.89 -13.14
N PHE A 65 -9.67 -4.16 -14.40
CA PHE A 65 -10.84 -3.59 -15.08
C PHE A 65 -11.84 -4.68 -15.44
N CYS A 66 -13.12 -4.31 -15.41
CA CYS A 66 -14.19 -5.18 -15.86
C CYS A 66 -14.29 -5.11 -17.39
N PRO A 67 -14.06 -6.22 -18.13
CA PRO A 67 -14.12 -6.22 -19.60
C PRO A 67 -15.52 -5.98 -20.18
N VAL A 68 -16.56 -6.11 -19.34
CA VAL A 68 -17.96 -5.96 -19.73
C VAL A 68 -18.51 -4.57 -19.38
N GLY A 69 -18.25 -4.10 -18.16
CA GLY A 69 -18.80 -2.84 -17.64
C GLY A 69 -17.87 -1.63 -17.72
N GLY A 70 -16.57 -1.82 -18.01
CA GLY A 70 -15.59 -0.72 -18.06
C GLY A 70 -15.21 -0.12 -16.70
N GLU A 71 -15.76 -0.63 -15.61
CA GLU A 71 -15.47 -0.19 -14.24
C GLU A 71 -14.07 -0.66 -13.80
N VAL A 72 -13.37 0.20 -13.07
CA VAL A 72 -12.01 -0.07 -12.56
C VAL A 72 -12.11 -0.35 -11.07
N PHE A 73 -11.58 -1.50 -10.66
CA PHE A 73 -11.60 -1.96 -9.27
C PHE A 73 -10.18 -2.15 -8.74
N ASP A 74 -10.04 -2.02 -7.42
CA ASP A 74 -8.79 -2.30 -6.71
C ASP A 74 -8.37 -3.76 -6.86
N GLU A 75 -7.05 -4.01 -6.77
CA GLU A 75 -6.42 -5.34 -6.86
C GLU A 75 -7.12 -6.40 -5.99
N SER A 76 -7.66 -5.99 -4.84
CA SER A 76 -8.37 -6.82 -3.86
C SER A 76 -9.62 -7.50 -4.41
N VAL A 77 -10.19 -6.97 -5.50
CA VAL A 77 -11.39 -7.52 -6.14
C VAL A 77 -10.95 -8.44 -7.29
N GLN A 78 -11.23 -9.74 -7.19
CA GLN A 78 -10.98 -10.70 -8.30
C GLN A 78 -12.16 -10.79 -9.28
N TYR A 79 -13.37 -10.55 -8.81
CA TYR A 79 -14.61 -10.72 -9.56
C TYR A 79 -15.41 -9.42 -9.61
N CYS A 80 -15.91 -9.04 -10.79
CA CYS A 80 -16.81 -7.88 -10.88
C CYS A 80 -18.12 -8.18 -10.11
N PRO A 81 -18.53 -7.36 -9.13
CA PRO A 81 -19.80 -7.56 -8.42
C PRO A 81 -21.02 -7.38 -9.35
N THR A 82 -20.87 -6.57 -10.40
CA THR A 82 -21.93 -6.25 -11.35
C THR A 82 -22.16 -7.34 -12.41
N HIS A 83 -21.10 -8.04 -12.83
CA HIS A 83 -21.14 -8.96 -13.99
C HIS A 83 -20.71 -10.40 -13.67
N GLY A 84 -20.14 -10.66 -12.50
CA GLY A 84 -19.67 -12.00 -12.11
C GLY A 84 -18.51 -12.54 -12.95
N VAL A 85 -17.83 -11.68 -13.73
CA VAL A 85 -16.67 -12.08 -14.54
C VAL A 85 -15.36 -11.74 -13.84
N GLU A 86 -14.32 -12.52 -14.16
CA GLU A 86 -12.98 -12.30 -13.63
C GLU A 86 -12.39 -11.00 -14.17
N LEU A 87 -11.91 -10.16 -13.26
CA LEU A 87 -11.35 -8.85 -13.59
C LEU A 87 -9.99 -9.03 -14.29
N LYS A 88 -9.81 -8.38 -15.45
CA LYS A 88 -8.55 -8.47 -16.21
C LYS A 88 -7.59 -7.37 -15.76
N TYR A 89 -6.31 -7.70 -15.67
CA TYR A 89 -5.28 -6.70 -15.43
C TYR A 89 -5.19 -5.76 -16.63
N GLN A 90 -5.10 -4.45 -16.38
CA GLN A 90 -4.66 -3.49 -17.38
C GLN A 90 -3.16 -3.70 -17.63
N THR A 91 -2.81 -4.74 -18.39
CA THR A 91 -1.49 -4.82 -19.02
C THR A 91 -1.45 -3.71 -20.06
N LYS A 92 -0.59 -2.72 -19.79
CA LYS A 92 -0.32 -1.60 -20.68
C LYS A 92 0.24 -2.07 -22.02
#